data_AF-A0A413H6G0-F1
#
_entry.id   AF-A0A413H6G0-F1
#
_cell.length_a   1.000
_cell.length_b   1.000
_cell.length_c   1.000
_cell.angle_alpha   90.00
_cell.angle_beta   90.00
_cell.angle_gamma   90.00
#
_symmetry.space_group_name_H-M   'P 1'
#
loop_
_entity.id
_entity.type
_entity.pdbx_description
1 polymer ?
#
loop_
_entity_poly.entity_id
_entity_poly.type
_entity_poly.pdbx_seq_one_letter_code
_entity_poly.pdbx_strand_id
1 'polypeptide(L)'
;MELLYIYIWDDNRNIKGCEYNFSPNYKFSYQPQLKTFYMEECDSLYNGWFGRNIVNITAIVGKNGSGKTNLLDCIIKALCSQGGGFIFYKYNGRIYTNIPEHFSDYRFTFDVIQFKRGGSPLNSKFEEHVNDTFITFYSPTIDRSLSNRSSHYVKFEDISTSHILRQPLNRLTQEPEYARMSEIDIMQTNDLFRLLLLFIYSHEQEQHTIFESIKLPDYFELKLLYFSDIEPQHPTYKTLIQNISDKGFKNKLKKFILTQIFLSKQHFPEDWDNKTTFKEVLLFLNNGEDYRSNLFDTLCQLFDSGNIKYQEHELAGMRRGYYEFKCDIQINAVNQEFINALYCYYNSIPMVPYASFGTMKHKVSNAQVDINLGISSGERTIYTFLSRLMGVIWGKQGEIHHATINKIIHNNQFDGKTLIILLDEPDLQLHPEWQQRFISLLLNLLYLYFPKVNF
;
A
#
# COMPACT_ATOMS: atom_id res chain seq x y z
N MET A 1 -7.47 -20.74 6.21
CA MET A 1 -7.18 -20.94 7.65
C MET A 1 -8.18 -20.13 8.46
N GLU A 2 -8.59 -20.60 9.63
CA GLU A 2 -9.40 -19.84 10.61
C GLU A 2 -8.65 -19.81 11.94
N LEU A 3 -8.41 -18.62 12.52
CA LEU A 3 -7.85 -18.53 13.86
C LEU A 3 -8.94 -18.86 14.89
N LEU A 4 -8.68 -19.82 15.78
CA LEU A 4 -9.68 -20.29 16.73
C LEU A 4 -9.41 -19.82 18.15
N TYR A 5 -8.15 -19.90 18.60
CA TYR A 5 -7.80 -19.64 19.99
C TYR A 5 -6.34 -19.22 20.18
N ILE A 6 -6.06 -18.45 21.24
CA ILE A 6 -4.71 -18.26 21.77
C ILE A 6 -4.71 -18.29 23.31
N TYR A 7 -3.71 -18.95 23.90
CA TYR A 7 -3.34 -18.81 25.32
C TYR A 7 -1.98 -18.14 25.45
N ILE A 8 -1.90 -17.14 26.33
CA ILE A 8 -0.71 -16.32 26.57
C ILE A 8 -0.30 -16.46 28.04
N TRP A 9 0.85 -17.10 28.28
CA TRP A 9 1.42 -17.24 29.64
C TRP A 9 1.81 -15.89 30.23
N ASP A 10 2.67 -15.15 29.52
CA ASP A 10 3.11 -13.81 29.91
C ASP A 10 3.63 -13.09 28.66
N ASP A 11 3.06 -11.94 28.32
CA ASP A 11 3.55 -11.05 27.25
C ASP A 11 4.70 -10.14 27.73
N ASN A 12 5.13 -10.30 28.99
CA ASN A 12 6.02 -9.42 29.76
C ASN A 12 5.48 -7.99 29.92
N ARG A 13 4.17 -7.82 29.79
CA ARG A 13 3.45 -6.54 29.90
C ARG A 13 2.14 -6.76 30.68
N ASN A 14 1.00 -6.72 29.99
CA ASN A 14 -0.33 -6.62 30.59
C ASN A 14 -1.13 -7.92 30.50
N ILE A 15 -0.66 -8.93 29.76
CA ILE A 15 -1.37 -10.19 29.52
C ILE A 15 -0.61 -11.31 30.21
N LYS A 16 -1.23 -11.92 31.24
CA LYS A 16 -0.63 -12.99 32.04
C LYS A 16 -1.64 -14.10 32.31
N GLY A 17 -1.37 -15.28 31.78
CA GLY A 17 -2.21 -16.47 31.91
C GLY A 17 -3.61 -16.29 31.33
N CYS A 18 -3.73 -15.56 30.21
CA CYS A 18 -5.02 -15.26 29.59
C CYS A 18 -5.28 -16.16 28.37
N GLU A 19 -6.54 -16.55 28.20
CA GLU A 19 -7.05 -17.24 27.03
C GLU A 19 -8.01 -16.35 26.24
N TYR A 20 -7.99 -16.48 24.91
CA TYR A 20 -8.88 -15.76 24.00
C TYR A 20 -9.41 -16.72 22.94
N ASN A 21 -10.74 -16.72 22.78
CA ASN A 21 -11.45 -17.46 21.75
C ASN A 21 -11.85 -16.51 20.62
N PHE A 22 -11.67 -16.94 19.37
CA PHE A 22 -11.92 -16.15 18.18
C PHE A 22 -13.06 -16.69 17.33
N SER A 23 -13.40 -17.98 17.46
CA SER A 23 -14.46 -18.61 16.67
C SER A 23 -15.79 -18.65 17.43
N PRO A 24 -16.94 -18.41 16.76
CA PRO A 24 -18.25 -18.64 17.33
C PRO A 24 -18.61 -20.13 17.45
N ASN A 25 -17.92 -20.99 16.68
CA ASN A 25 -18.26 -22.40 16.54
C ASN A 25 -17.32 -23.34 17.30
N TYR A 26 -16.27 -22.79 17.91
CA TYR A 26 -15.34 -23.56 18.73
C TYR A 26 -15.00 -22.79 19.99
N LYS A 27 -15.24 -23.42 21.14
CA LYS A 27 -14.93 -22.85 22.45
C LYS A 27 -13.86 -23.66 23.13
N PHE A 28 -12.71 -23.03 23.34
CA PHE A 28 -11.56 -23.61 24.00
C PHE A 28 -11.42 -23.07 25.42
N SER A 29 -10.83 -23.91 26.28
CA SER A 29 -10.32 -23.51 27.59
C SER A 29 -9.05 -24.28 27.93
N TYR A 30 -8.17 -23.68 28.72
CA TYR A 30 -6.94 -24.31 29.17
C TYR A 30 -6.88 -24.41 30.69
N GLN A 31 -6.53 -25.59 31.20
CA GLN A 31 -6.31 -25.83 32.62
C GLN A 31 -4.81 -25.99 32.90
N PRO A 32 -4.11 -24.96 33.41
CA PRO A 32 -2.66 -24.98 33.56
C PRO A 32 -2.14 -26.05 34.50
N GLN A 33 -2.88 -26.39 35.57
CA GLN A 33 -2.43 -27.39 36.54
C GLN A 33 -2.39 -28.79 35.94
N LEU A 34 -3.29 -29.09 35.01
CA LEU A 34 -3.37 -30.37 34.31
C LEU A 34 -2.66 -30.36 32.96
N LYS A 35 -2.15 -29.20 32.52
CA LYS A 35 -1.65 -28.96 31.15
C LYS A 35 -2.62 -29.49 30.09
N THR A 36 -3.93 -29.35 30.33
CA THR A 36 -4.98 -29.96 29.49
C THR A 36 -5.78 -28.86 28.81
N PHE A 37 -5.93 -28.99 27.48
CA PHE A 37 -6.81 -28.16 26.67
C PHE A 37 -8.15 -28.87 26.42
N TYR A 38 -9.22 -28.10 26.58
CA TYR A 38 -10.58 -28.52 26.31
C TYR A 38 -11.13 -27.75 25.10
N MET A 39 -11.97 -28.41 24.33
CA MET A 39 -12.69 -27.80 23.22
C MET A 39 -14.12 -28.34 23.17
N GLU A 40 -15.08 -27.44 22.99
CA GLU A 40 -16.47 -27.73 22.67
C GLU A 40 -16.80 -27.17 21.28
N GLU A 41 -17.43 -27.98 20.42
CA GLU A 41 -18.00 -27.48 19.17
C GLU A 41 -19.37 -26.86 19.46
N CYS A 42 -19.55 -25.62 19.04
CA CYS A 42 -20.78 -24.87 19.18
C CYS A 42 -21.42 -24.72 17.79
N ASP A 43 -22.71 -24.98 17.64
CA ASP A 43 -23.42 -24.76 16.37
C ASP A 43 -24.06 -23.35 16.36
N SER A 44 -23.24 -22.33 16.64
CA SER A 44 -23.71 -20.97 16.95
C SER A 44 -24.01 -20.13 15.71
N LEU A 45 -23.17 -20.24 14.67
CA LEU A 45 -23.29 -19.48 13.43
C LEU A 45 -23.11 -20.39 12.23
N TYR A 46 -24.05 -20.33 11.28
CA TYR A 46 -23.97 -21.11 10.05
C TYR A 46 -22.84 -20.62 9.13
N ASN A 47 -22.32 -21.53 8.31
CA ASN A 47 -21.24 -21.24 7.35
C ASN A 47 -21.67 -20.14 6.35
N GLY A 48 -20.89 -19.07 6.26
CA GLY A 48 -21.15 -17.95 5.35
C GLY A 48 -22.02 -16.83 5.93
N TRP A 49 -22.22 -16.80 7.26
CA TRP A 49 -22.90 -15.70 7.95
C TRP A 49 -22.35 -14.31 7.57
N PHE A 50 -21.02 -14.17 7.49
CA PHE A 50 -20.34 -12.91 7.18
C PHE A 50 -20.16 -12.64 5.68
N GLY A 51 -20.74 -13.48 4.81
CA GLY A 51 -20.55 -13.44 3.37
C GLY A 51 -19.86 -14.68 2.82
N ARG A 52 -19.71 -14.76 1.49
CA ARG A 52 -19.24 -15.97 0.80
C ARG A 52 -17.77 -16.27 0.98
N ASN A 53 -16.95 -15.24 1.18
CA ASN A 53 -15.50 -15.34 1.27
C ASN A 53 -14.94 -14.80 2.59
N ILE A 54 -15.80 -14.62 3.60
CA ILE A 54 -15.39 -14.23 4.95
C ILE A 54 -15.56 -15.45 5.85
N VAL A 55 -14.46 -15.98 6.35
CA VAL A 55 -14.44 -17.16 7.22
C VAL A 55 -14.95 -16.78 8.60
N ASN A 56 -14.44 -15.69 9.16
CA ASN A 56 -14.79 -15.24 10.50
C ASN A 56 -14.45 -13.76 10.73
N ILE A 57 -15.14 -13.11 11.67
CA ILE A 57 -14.82 -11.77 12.15
C ILE A 57 -14.86 -11.79 13.68
N THR A 58 -13.79 -11.31 14.32
CA THR A 58 -13.74 -11.16 15.77
C THR A 58 -13.44 -9.72 16.15
N ALA A 59 -14.27 -9.15 17.03
CA ALA A 59 -14.01 -7.85 17.65
C ALA A 59 -13.37 -8.04 19.03
N ILE A 60 -12.23 -7.39 19.26
CA ILE A 60 -11.55 -7.37 20.56
C ILE A 60 -11.93 -6.08 21.27
N VAL A 61 -12.78 -6.18 22.29
CA VAL A 61 -13.30 -5.02 23.03
C VAL A 61 -12.75 -5.01 24.46
N GLY A 62 -12.30 -3.85 24.92
CA GLY A 62 -11.74 -3.69 26.25
C GLY A 62 -11.35 -2.24 26.54
N LYS A 63 -11.23 -1.89 27.83
CA LYS A 63 -10.83 -0.55 28.27
C LYS A 63 -9.41 -0.20 27.77
N ASN A 64 -9.07 1.09 27.77
CA ASN A 64 -7.70 1.52 27.44
C ASN A 64 -6.69 0.88 28.39
N GLY A 65 -5.56 0.45 27.86
CA GLY A 65 -4.53 -0.27 28.62
C GLY A 65 -4.82 -1.74 28.90
N SER A 66 -5.97 -2.31 28.51
CA SER A 66 -6.31 -3.71 28.78
C SER A 66 -5.50 -4.75 27.98
N GLY A 67 -4.58 -4.32 27.12
CA GLY A 67 -3.71 -5.21 26.34
C GLY A 67 -4.20 -5.55 24.92
N LYS A 68 -5.20 -4.86 24.37
CA LYS A 68 -5.74 -5.14 23.01
C LYS A 68 -4.64 -5.19 21.92
N THR A 69 -3.82 -4.15 21.83
CA THR A 69 -2.69 -4.08 20.89
C THR A 69 -1.63 -5.15 21.19
N ASN A 70 -1.38 -5.47 22.46
CA ASN A 70 -0.45 -6.54 22.83
C ASN A 70 -0.96 -7.92 22.40
N LEU A 71 -2.28 -8.16 22.50
CA LEU A 71 -2.90 -9.39 22.02
C LEU A 71 -2.69 -9.54 20.52
N LEU A 72 -2.88 -8.49 19.72
CA LEU A 72 -2.60 -8.51 18.29
C LEU A 72 -1.12 -8.83 18.00
N ASP A 73 -0.19 -8.26 18.76
CA ASP A 73 1.24 -8.57 18.65
C ASP A 73 1.56 -10.03 19.02
N CYS A 74 0.90 -10.58 20.04
CA CYS A 74 1.00 -12.00 20.40
C CYS A 74 0.47 -12.92 19.28
N ILE A 75 -0.65 -12.58 18.64
CA ILE A 75 -1.19 -13.30 17.48
C ILE A 75 -0.18 -13.30 16.33
N ILE A 76 0.39 -12.13 15.99
CA ILE A 76 1.41 -12.02 14.94
C ILE A 76 2.64 -12.88 15.28
N LYS A 77 3.13 -12.82 16.52
CA LYS A 77 4.28 -13.62 16.94
C LYS A 77 4.02 -15.12 16.87
N ALA A 78 2.85 -15.57 17.31
CA ALA A 78 2.47 -16.97 17.30
C ALA A 78 2.28 -17.54 15.90
N LEU A 79 1.75 -16.73 14.98
CA LEU A 79 1.51 -17.14 13.60
C LEU A 79 2.72 -16.95 12.69
N CYS A 80 3.51 -15.90 12.88
CA CYS A 80 4.54 -15.48 11.93
C CYS A 80 5.97 -15.62 12.45
N SER A 81 6.20 -15.89 13.74
CA SER A 81 7.55 -15.98 14.33
C SER A 81 7.69 -17.12 15.35
N GLN A 82 8.63 -17.00 16.28
CA GLN A 82 8.77 -17.85 17.46
C GLN A 82 8.23 -17.09 18.69
N GLY A 83 7.16 -17.58 19.31
CA GLY A 83 6.61 -17.03 20.56
C GLY A 83 5.13 -16.67 20.48
N GLY A 84 4.70 -15.65 21.21
CA GLY A 84 3.34 -15.10 21.18
C GLY A 84 2.30 -15.86 22.02
N GLY A 85 2.42 -17.17 22.14
CA GLY A 85 1.51 -18.02 22.92
C GLY A 85 1.25 -19.35 22.25
N PHE A 86 0.37 -20.17 22.83
CA PHE A 86 -0.12 -21.38 22.18
C PHE A 86 -1.40 -21.05 21.42
N ILE A 87 -1.39 -21.36 20.14
CA ILE A 87 -2.52 -21.07 19.24
C ILE A 87 -3.18 -22.36 18.78
N PHE A 88 -4.48 -22.29 18.52
CA PHE A 88 -5.20 -23.26 17.72
C PHE A 88 -5.83 -22.57 16.51
N TYR A 89 -5.76 -23.24 15.37
CA TYR A 89 -6.34 -22.75 14.13
C TYR A 89 -6.88 -23.92 13.30
N LYS A 90 -7.93 -23.65 12.52
CA LYS A 90 -8.51 -24.61 11.58
C LYS A 90 -7.88 -24.44 10.21
N TYR A 91 -7.44 -25.53 9.60
CA TYR A 91 -6.91 -25.53 8.25
C TYR A 91 -7.28 -26.85 7.55
N ASN A 92 -7.81 -26.77 6.32
CA ASN A 92 -8.29 -27.91 5.55
C ASN A 92 -9.18 -28.89 6.36
N GLY A 93 -10.08 -28.35 7.19
CA GLY A 93 -11.03 -29.12 8.00
C GLY A 93 -10.46 -29.74 9.27
N ARG A 94 -9.17 -29.55 9.58
CA ARG A 94 -8.51 -30.09 10.78
C ARG A 94 -8.03 -28.97 11.69
N ILE A 95 -7.90 -29.26 12.99
CA ILE A 95 -7.39 -28.32 13.99
C ILE A 95 -5.89 -28.58 14.15
N TYR A 96 -5.13 -27.50 14.17
CA TYR A 96 -3.68 -27.52 14.34
C TYR A 96 -3.27 -26.65 15.53
N THR A 97 -2.10 -26.93 16.09
CA THR A 97 -1.48 -26.10 17.12
C THR A 97 0.02 -25.93 16.91
N ASN A 98 0.57 -24.82 17.39
CA ASN A 98 2.03 -24.60 17.43
C ASN A 98 2.71 -25.26 18.64
N ILE A 99 1.95 -25.98 19.49
CA ILE A 99 2.50 -26.80 20.57
C ILE A 99 3.25 -27.99 19.95
N PRO A 100 4.56 -28.16 20.22
CA PRO A 100 5.32 -29.25 19.62
C PRO A 100 4.91 -30.64 20.14
N GLU A 101 4.98 -31.65 19.27
CA GLU A 101 4.66 -33.05 19.60
C GLU A 101 5.53 -33.61 20.73
N HIS A 102 6.80 -33.19 20.82
CA HIS A 102 7.71 -33.62 21.88
C HIS A 102 7.35 -33.05 23.27
N PHE A 103 6.37 -32.15 23.38
CA PHE A 103 5.82 -31.70 24.65
C PHE A 103 4.66 -32.62 25.08
N SER A 104 4.98 -33.89 25.36
CA SER A 104 4.02 -34.96 25.67
C SER A 104 3.20 -34.76 26.96
N ASP A 105 3.60 -33.81 27.80
CA ASP A 105 2.86 -33.45 29.02
C ASP A 105 1.53 -32.73 28.73
N TYR A 106 1.39 -32.12 27.54
CA TYR A 106 0.15 -31.44 27.16
C TYR A 106 -0.89 -32.45 26.66
N ARG A 107 -2.12 -32.32 27.17
CA ARG A 107 -3.24 -33.17 26.81
C ARG A 107 -4.32 -32.38 26.11
N PHE A 108 -5.02 -33.03 25.18
CA PHE A 108 -6.11 -32.46 24.41
C PHE A 108 -7.30 -33.42 24.51
N THR A 109 -8.49 -32.87 24.74
CA THR A 109 -9.74 -33.65 24.75
C THR A 109 -10.39 -33.75 23.36
N PHE A 110 -9.69 -33.27 22.34
CA PHE A 110 -10.12 -33.19 20.95
C PHE A 110 -8.95 -33.54 20.03
N ASP A 111 -9.27 -33.90 18.79
CA ASP A 111 -8.26 -34.20 17.79
C ASP A 111 -7.53 -32.92 17.34
N VAL A 112 -6.22 -32.89 17.55
CA VAL A 112 -5.37 -31.77 17.13
C VAL A 112 -4.08 -32.29 16.50
N ILE A 113 -3.67 -31.65 15.41
CA ILE A 113 -2.39 -31.90 14.78
C ILE A 113 -1.34 -30.98 15.39
N GLN A 114 -0.32 -31.57 15.99
CA GLN A 114 0.87 -30.89 16.49
C GLN A 114 1.98 -30.91 15.43
N PHE A 115 2.91 -29.97 15.54
CA PHE A 115 4.11 -29.96 14.71
C PHE A 115 5.26 -30.68 15.42
N LYS A 116 6.16 -31.28 14.65
CA LYS A 116 7.36 -31.94 15.20
C LYS A 116 8.25 -30.99 16.01
N ARG A 117 8.23 -29.69 15.68
CA ARG A 117 9.03 -28.63 16.32
C ARG A 117 8.21 -27.36 16.51
N GLY A 118 8.62 -26.53 17.45
CA GLY A 118 8.00 -25.22 17.68
C GLY A 118 8.36 -24.19 16.62
N GLY A 119 7.47 -23.22 16.41
CA GLY A 119 7.68 -22.11 15.50
C GLY A 119 6.39 -21.67 14.80
N SER A 120 6.55 -20.78 13.82
CA SER A 120 5.46 -20.24 13.01
C SER A 120 4.83 -21.32 12.13
N PRO A 121 3.49 -21.48 12.15
CA PRO A 121 2.78 -22.33 11.18
C PRO A 121 2.88 -21.87 9.73
N LEU A 122 3.29 -20.63 9.49
CA LEU A 122 3.43 -20.08 8.14
C LEU A 122 4.83 -20.29 7.55
N ASN A 123 5.77 -20.86 8.32
CA ASN A 123 7.15 -21.06 7.89
C ASN A 123 7.28 -22.23 6.92
N SER A 124 7.61 -21.92 5.66
CA SER A 124 7.76 -22.90 4.57
C SER A 124 8.88 -23.91 4.75
N LYS A 125 9.75 -23.75 5.76
CA LYS A 125 10.76 -24.74 6.12
C LYS A 125 10.21 -25.94 6.89
N PHE A 126 8.95 -25.90 7.34
CA PHE A 126 8.32 -26.99 8.09
C PHE A 126 7.49 -27.89 7.17
N GLU A 127 7.44 -29.20 7.42
CA GLU A 127 6.65 -30.12 6.59
C GLU A 127 5.15 -29.86 6.73
N GLU A 128 4.70 -29.52 7.93
CA GLU A 128 3.29 -29.31 8.30
C GLU A 128 2.81 -27.85 8.14
N HIS A 129 3.53 -27.04 7.34
CA HIS A 129 3.24 -25.61 7.22
C HIS A 129 1.93 -25.30 6.47
N VAL A 130 1.42 -24.09 6.72
CA VAL A 130 0.28 -23.52 6.01
C VAL A 130 0.80 -22.72 4.81
N ASN A 131 0.55 -23.24 3.61
CA ASN A 131 1.12 -22.72 2.37
C ASN A 131 0.35 -21.50 1.85
N ASP A 132 -0.94 -21.47 2.10
CA ASP A 132 -1.89 -20.61 1.40
C ASP A 132 -2.54 -19.54 2.30
N THR A 133 -1.88 -19.21 3.42
CA THR A 133 -2.33 -18.19 4.35
C THR A 133 -1.30 -17.09 4.52
N PHE A 134 -1.77 -15.84 4.50
CA PHE A 134 -0.98 -14.64 4.71
C PHE A 134 -1.60 -13.78 5.81
N ILE A 135 -0.79 -12.95 6.48
CA ILE A 135 -1.25 -12.08 7.56
C ILE A 135 -0.88 -10.64 7.22
N THR A 136 -1.85 -9.74 7.30
CA THR A 136 -1.60 -8.30 7.25
C THR A 136 -2.06 -7.62 8.52
N PHE A 137 -1.34 -6.56 8.91
CA PHE A 137 -1.68 -5.75 10.06
C PHE A 137 -1.76 -4.28 9.68
N TYR A 138 -2.80 -3.61 10.17
CA TYR A 138 -2.99 -2.17 10.01
C TYR A 138 -3.27 -1.49 11.34
N SER A 139 -2.55 -0.41 11.59
CA SER A 139 -2.90 0.61 12.57
C SER A 139 -2.68 2.00 12.00
N PRO A 140 -3.61 2.96 12.22
CA PRO A 140 -3.41 4.34 11.85
C PRO A 140 -2.43 5.07 12.79
N THR A 141 -2.11 4.48 13.95
CA THR A 141 -1.26 5.07 14.99
C THR A 141 0.25 5.01 14.64
N ILE A 142 1.01 5.94 15.20
CA ILE A 142 2.47 6.00 15.04
C ILE A 142 3.25 5.37 16.22
N ASP A 143 2.53 5.01 17.28
CA ASP A 143 3.13 4.65 18.58
C ASP A 143 3.48 3.16 18.70
N ARG A 144 3.08 2.34 17.71
CA ARG A 144 3.43 0.92 17.71
C ARG A 144 4.95 0.72 17.67
N SER A 145 5.47 -0.04 18.61
CA SER A 145 6.84 -0.53 18.59
C SER A 145 7.01 -1.47 17.40
N LEU A 146 7.97 -1.20 16.50
CA LEU A 146 8.28 -2.15 15.43
C LEU A 146 8.92 -3.41 16.00
N SER A 147 8.68 -4.50 15.30
CA SER A 147 9.50 -5.69 15.44
C SER A 147 10.96 -5.36 15.10
N ASN A 148 11.88 -5.88 15.91
CA ASN A 148 13.29 -5.54 15.81
C ASN A 148 13.87 -6.02 14.45
N ARG A 149 15.01 -5.51 13.98
CA ARG A 149 15.62 -5.98 12.70
C ARG A 149 15.90 -7.49 12.67
N SER A 150 16.00 -8.12 13.85
CA SER A 150 16.14 -9.57 14.05
C SER A 150 14.81 -10.34 14.08
N SER A 151 13.67 -9.65 14.13
CA SER A 151 12.35 -10.26 14.08
C SER A 151 12.03 -10.70 12.66
N HIS A 152 12.36 -11.96 12.35
CA HIS A 152 11.94 -12.59 11.11
C HIS A 152 10.49 -13.04 11.24
N TYR A 153 9.58 -12.31 10.59
CA TYR A 153 8.20 -12.74 10.39
C TYR A 153 8.04 -13.38 9.02
N VAL A 154 7.41 -14.55 8.99
CA VAL A 154 7.09 -15.27 7.75
C VAL A 154 5.65 -14.98 7.34
N LYS A 155 5.42 -14.70 6.04
CA LYS A 155 4.10 -14.41 5.46
C LYS A 155 3.31 -13.31 6.20
N PHE A 156 4.02 -12.25 6.58
CA PHE A 156 3.48 -11.09 7.28
C PHE A 156 3.79 -9.79 6.52
N GLU A 157 2.85 -8.85 6.47
CA GLU A 157 3.07 -7.49 5.96
C GLU A 157 2.32 -6.46 6.79
N ASP A 158 3.08 -5.46 7.22
CA ASP A 158 2.62 -4.38 8.08
C ASP A 158 2.36 -3.13 7.22
N ILE A 159 1.11 -2.72 7.15
CA ILE A 159 0.67 -1.54 6.38
C ILE A 159 0.34 -0.34 7.28
N SER A 160 0.80 -0.38 8.53
CA SER A 160 0.58 0.69 9.51
C SER A 160 1.36 1.95 9.18
N THR A 161 0.85 3.09 9.65
CA THR A 161 1.50 4.40 9.49
C THR A 161 2.91 4.41 10.11
N SER A 162 3.05 3.90 11.35
CA SER A 162 4.35 3.75 12.02
C SER A 162 5.37 2.92 11.23
N HIS A 163 4.93 1.83 10.60
CA HIS A 163 5.79 0.97 9.80
C HIS A 163 6.30 1.71 8.57
N ILE A 164 5.39 2.32 7.83
CA ILE A 164 5.71 3.04 6.59
C ILE A 164 6.66 4.21 6.88
N LEU A 165 6.40 5.03 7.90
CA LEU A 165 7.28 6.16 8.25
C LEU A 165 8.73 5.75 8.54
N ARG A 166 8.97 4.57 9.12
CA ARG A 166 10.30 4.10 9.53
C ARG A 166 11.08 3.35 8.43
N GLN A 167 10.52 3.21 7.23
CA GLN A 167 11.22 2.59 6.09
C GLN A 167 12.36 3.49 5.59
N PRO A 168 13.49 2.92 5.12
CA PRO A 168 14.62 3.70 4.62
C PRO A 168 14.21 4.57 3.44
N LEU A 169 14.72 5.81 3.44
CA LEU A 169 14.41 6.83 2.44
C LEU A 169 15.57 6.98 1.46
N ASN A 170 15.24 6.97 0.17
CA ASN A 170 16.17 7.36 -0.89
C ASN A 170 15.81 8.78 -1.34
N ARG A 171 16.74 9.74 -1.16
CA ARG A 171 16.59 11.10 -1.68
C ARG A 171 17.17 11.15 -3.09
N LEU A 172 16.35 11.57 -4.05
CA LEU A 172 16.76 11.65 -5.46
C LEU A 172 17.13 13.06 -5.90
N THR A 173 16.60 14.10 -5.24
CA THR A 173 16.78 15.50 -5.64
C THR A 173 17.66 16.28 -4.65
N GLN A 174 18.24 17.38 -5.13
CA GLN A 174 18.83 18.41 -4.27
C GLN A 174 17.92 19.64 -4.25
N GLU A 175 16.99 19.62 -3.32
CA GLU A 175 16.11 20.73 -3.03
C GLU A 175 16.68 21.61 -1.90
N PRO A 176 16.42 22.93 -1.94
CA PRO A 176 16.78 23.80 -0.83
C PRO A 176 16.06 23.35 0.45
N GLU A 177 16.62 23.69 1.62
CA GLU A 177 16.13 23.19 2.91
C GLU A 177 14.63 23.43 3.13
N TYR A 178 14.10 24.57 2.66
CA TYR A 178 12.69 24.91 2.77
C TYR A 178 11.75 24.08 1.87
N ALA A 179 12.29 23.41 0.84
CA ALA A 179 11.54 22.59 -0.10
C ALA A 179 11.75 21.09 0.15
N ARG A 180 12.54 20.72 1.16
CA ARG A 180 12.73 19.32 1.57
C ARG A 180 11.40 18.75 2.03
N MET A 181 11.00 17.65 1.40
CA MET A 181 9.83 16.88 1.83
C MET A 181 10.11 16.26 3.20
N SER A 182 9.14 16.39 4.12
CA SER A 182 9.19 15.64 5.37
C SER A 182 8.92 14.15 5.11
N GLU A 183 9.25 13.28 6.07
CA GLU A 183 8.92 11.85 5.96
C GLU A 183 7.41 11.60 5.84
N ILE A 184 6.62 12.51 6.40
CA ILE A 184 5.16 12.52 6.32
C ILE A 184 4.73 12.84 4.88
N ASP A 185 5.30 13.87 4.26
CA ASP A 185 4.96 14.25 2.88
C ASP A 185 5.33 13.12 1.93
N ILE A 186 6.51 12.51 2.09
CA ILE A 186 6.93 11.35 1.30
C ILE A 186 5.93 10.20 1.46
N MET A 187 5.51 9.89 2.69
CA MET A 187 4.48 8.87 2.92
C MET A 187 3.18 9.21 2.18
N GLN A 188 2.69 10.45 2.32
CA GLN A 188 1.45 10.90 1.69
C GLN A 188 1.51 10.79 0.17
N THR A 189 2.62 11.19 -0.46
CA THR A 189 2.80 11.04 -1.91
C THR A 189 2.80 9.58 -2.33
N ASN A 190 3.45 8.69 -1.57
CA ASN A 190 3.43 7.25 -1.88
C ASN A 190 2.04 6.63 -1.71
N ASP A 191 1.28 7.02 -0.68
CA ASP A 191 -0.10 6.58 -0.49
C ASP A 191 -1.04 7.10 -1.59
N LEU A 192 -0.76 8.30 -2.10
CA LEU A 192 -1.47 8.85 -3.24
C LEU A 192 -1.23 8.02 -4.51
N PHE A 193 0.02 7.65 -4.82
CA PHE A 193 0.30 6.73 -5.93
C PHE A 193 -0.45 5.41 -5.78
N ARG A 194 -0.48 4.83 -4.57
CA ARG A 194 -1.26 3.63 -4.26
C ARG A 194 -2.76 3.84 -4.49
N LEU A 195 -3.27 5.02 -4.16
CA LEU A 195 -4.66 5.38 -4.37
C LEU A 195 -5.01 5.54 -5.86
N LEU A 196 -4.14 6.16 -6.65
CA LEU A 196 -4.32 6.23 -8.11
C LEU A 196 -4.23 4.83 -8.75
N LEU A 197 -3.33 3.96 -8.29
CA LEU A 197 -3.28 2.55 -8.72
C LEU A 197 -4.56 1.79 -8.34
N LEU A 198 -5.07 2.01 -7.12
CA LEU A 198 -6.34 1.47 -6.68
C LEU A 198 -7.47 1.88 -7.66
N PHE A 199 -7.49 3.14 -8.10
CA PHE A 199 -8.48 3.62 -9.07
C PHE A 199 -8.35 2.94 -10.42
N ILE A 200 -7.13 2.80 -10.94
CA ILE A 200 -6.90 2.13 -12.22
C ILE A 200 -7.37 0.66 -12.15
N TYR A 201 -6.94 -0.08 -11.14
CA TYR A 201 -7.23 -1.51 -11.03
C TYR A 201 -8.71 -1.78 -10.77
N SER A 202 -9.40 -0.88 -10.07
CA SER A 202 -10.84 -1.02 -9.82
C SER A 202 -11.67 -0.75 -11.07
N HIS A 203 -11.32 0.25 -11.88
CA HIS A 203 -12.04 0.54 -13.14
C HIS A 203 -11.92 -0.60 -14.15
N GLU A 204 -10.77 -1.28 -14.20
CA GLU A 204 -10.53 -2.38 -15.13
C GLU A 204 -11.32 -3.66 -14.80
N GLN A 205 -11.83 -3.82 -13.59
CA GLN A 205 -12.62 -5.00 -13.21
C GLN A 205 -14.11 -4.92 -13.57
N GLU A 206 -14.56 -3.86 -14.27
CA GLU A 206 -15.95 -3.64 -14.73
C GLU A 206 -17.03 -3.76 -13.64
N GLN A 207 -16.64 -3.66 -12.37
CA GLN A 207 -17.54 -3.75 -11.23
C GLN A 207 -17.71 -2.37 -10.58
N HIS A 208 -18.77 -1.67 -11.02
CA HIS A 208 -19.35 -0.51 -10.33
C HIS A 208 -19.55 -0.84 -8.85
N THR A 209 -18.95 -0.14 -7.87
CA THR A 209 -19.54 -0.04 -6.51
C THR A 209 -18.72 0.78 -5.51
N ILE A 210 -17.38 0.71 -5.47
CA ILE A 210 -16.63 1.39 -4.39
C ILE A 210 -16.73 2.92 -4.48
N PHE A 211 -16.59 3.49 -5.68
CA PHE A 211 -16.65 4.96 -5.88
C PHE A 211 -18.08 5.52 -5.94
N GLU A 212 -19.09 4.65 -6.06
CA GLU A 212 -20.47 5.06 -5.87
C GLU A 212 -20.78 5.26 -4.38
N SER A 213 -20.12 4.47 -3.52
CA SER A 213 -20.27 4.54 -2.07
C SER A 213 -19.36 5.59 -1.44
N ILE A 214 -18.20 5.88 -2.05
CA ILE A 214 -17.23 6.88 -1.62
C ILE A 214 -17.05 7.89 -2.76
N LYS A 215 -17.61 9.10 -2.62
CA LYS A 215 -17.54 10.12 -3.66
C LYS A 215 -16.08 10.54 -3.86
N LEU A 216 -15.57 10.31 -5.07
CA LEU A 216 -14.28 10.85 -5.47
C LEU A 216 -14.40 12.32 -5.90
N PRO A 217 -13.34 13.10 -5.75
CA PRO A 217 -13.17 14.34 -6.50
C PRO A 217 -13.22 14.04 -8.00
N ASP A 218 -13.82 14.93 -8.79
CA ASP A 218 -13.81 14.77 -10.25
C ASP A 218 -12.39 14.98 -10.82
N TYR A 219 -11.58 15.80 -10.14
CA TYR A 219 -10.24 16.19 -10.56
C TYR A 219 -9.27 16.15 -9.39
N PHE A 220 -7.99 15.97 -9.70
CA PHE A 220 -6.87 16.23 -8.80
C PHE A 220 -5.90 17.22 -9.42
N GLU A 221 -5.26 18.04 -8.60
CA GLU A 221 -4.26 19.00 -9.03
C GLU A 221 -2.90 18.30 -9.16
N LEU A 222 -2.25 18.43 -10.32
CA LEU A 222 -0.84 18.09 -10.53
C LEU A 222 -0.03 19.38 -10.62
N LYS A 223 1.04 19.46 -9.83
CA LYS A 223 2.03 20.54 -9.83
C LYS A 223 3.40 19.99 -10.17
N LEU A 224 4.05 20.61 -11.15
CA LEU A 224 5.47 20.47 -11.41
C LEU A 224 6.18 21.72 -10.87
N LEU A 225 7.30 21.54 -10.17
CA LEU A 225 8.01 22.58 -9.44
C LEU A 225 9.51 22.61 -9.77
N TYR A 226 10.11 23.80 -9.83
CA TYR A 226 11.57 23.94 -9.74
C TYR A 226 11.96 25.13 -8.86
N PHE A 227 13.15 25.03 -8.26
CA PHE A 227 13.57 25.87 -7.13
C PHE A 227 14.79 26.76 -7.43
N SER A 228 14.89 27.30 -8.65
CA SER A 228 16.05 28.05 -9.11
C SER A 228 15.65 29.23 -9.99
N ASP A 229 16.28 30.39 -9.77
CA ASP A 229 16.21 31.55 -10.68
C ASP A 229 17.22 31.47 -11.83
N ILE A 230 18.11 30.47 -11.82
CA ILE A 230 19.13 30.32 -12.84
C ILE A 230 18.45 29.88 -14.12
N GLU A 231 18.67 30.62 -15.21
CA GLU A 231 18.29 30.15 -16.53
C GLU A 231 19.36 29.19 -17.06
N PRO A 232 19.00 27.95 -17.46
CA PRO A 232 19.98 27.01 -17.98
C PRO A 232 20.71 27.54 -19.22
N GLN A 233 22.03 27.35 -19.25
CA GLN A 233 22.87 27.90 -20.31
C GLN A 233 23.21 26.90 -21.42
N HIS A 234 22.79 25.63 -21.28
CA HIS A 234 23.12 24.55 -22.20
C HIS A 234 22.65 24.85 -23.64
N PRO A 235 23.46 24.57 -24.69
CA PRO A 235 23.09 24.84 -26.08
C PRO A 235 21.74 24.23 -26.47
N THR A 236 21.53 22.94 -26.16
CA THR A 236 20.26 22.24 -26.38
C THR A 236 19.07 22.96 -25.76
N TYR A 237 19.19 23.37 -24.49
CA TYR A 237 18.11 24.10 -23.81
C TYR A 237 17.77 25.39 -24.56
N LYS A 238 18.78 26.23 -24.84
CA LYS A 238 18.58 27.52 -25.53
C LYS A 238 17.89 27.35 -26.89
N THR A 239 18.32 26.37 -27.69
CA THR A 239 17.71 26.10 -28.99
C THR A 239 16.28 25.61 -28.86
N LEU A 240 16.00 24.70 -27.92
CA LEU A 240 14.66 24.14 -27.76
C LEU A 240 13.64 25.16 -27.22
N ILE A 241 14.07 26.20 -26.50
CA ILE A 241 13.17 27.25 -25.96
C ILE A 241 13.02 28.49 -26.85
N GLN A 242 13.94 28.74 -27.79
CA GLN A 242 14.08 30.01 -28.53
C GLN A 242 12.80 30.50 -29.23
N ASN A 243 11.92 29.59 -29.66
CA ASN A 243 10.67 29.90 -30.37
C ASN A 243 9.42 29.35 -29.67
N ILE A 244 9.53 28.97 -28.39
CA ILE A 244 8.37 28.51 -27.62
C ILE A 244 7.58 29.72 -27.14
N SER A 245 6.30 29.81 -27.50
CA SER A 245 5.41 30.84 -26.95
C SER A 245 5.26 30.65 -25.43
N ASP A 246 5.26 31.74 -24.68
CA ASP A 246 4.94 31.69 -23.24
C ASP A 246 3.45 31.40 -22.97
N LYS A 247 2.63 31.25 -24.02
CA LYS A 247 1.21 30.95 -23.92
C LYS A 247 0.87 29.53 -24.36
N GLY A 248 -0.18 29.00 -23.75
CA GLY A 248 -0.77 27.71 -24.07
C GLY A 248 -0.14 26.54 -23.31
N PHE A 249 -0.98 25.56 -22.99
CA PHE A 249 -0.65 24.41 -22.14
C PHE A 249 0.61 23.66 -22.59
N LYS A 250 0.65 23.20 -23.85
CA LYS A 250 1.75 22.37 -24.38
C LYS A 250 3.09 23.10 -24.39
N ASN A 251 3.08 24.38 -24.76
CA ASN A 251 4.28 25.20 -24.80
C ASN A 251 4.84 25.46 -23.41
N LYS A 252 3.98 25.85 -22.45
CA LYS A 252 4.40 26.02 -21.05
C LYS A 252 4.90 24.71 -20.45
N LEU A 253 4.19 23.60 -20.65
CA LEU A 253 4.60 22.29 -20.16
C LEU A 253 5.97 21.88 -20.73
N LYS A 254 6.17 22.04 -22.04
CA LYS A 254 7.46 21.77 -22.70
C LYS A 254 8.59 22.59 -22.11
N LYS A 255 8.38 23.91 -21.97
CA LYS A 255 9.37 24.82 -21.37
C LYS A 255 9.68 24.39 -19.94
N PHE A 256 8.65 24.09 -19.14
CA PHE A 256 8.79 23.73 -17.74
C PHE A 256 9.57 22.43 -17.54
N ILE A 257 9.24 21.37 -18.30
CA ILE A 257 9.96 20.09 -18.26
C ILE A 257 11.42 20.29 -18.67
N LEU A 258 11.69 21.04 -19.75
CA LEU A 258 13.06 21.36 -20.16
C LEU A 258 13.82 22.10 -19.05
N THR A 259 13.21 23.12 -18.45
CA THR A 259 13.83 23.87 -17.36
C THR A 259 14.14 22.97 -16.15
N GLN A 260 13.21 22.11 -15.73
CA GLN A 260 13.44 21.13 -14.65
C GLN A 260 14.59 20.19 -14.96
N ILE A 261 14.64 19.64 -16.18
CA ILE A 261 15.71 18.74 -16.63
C ILE A 261 17.03 19.45 -16.53
N PHE A 262 17.23 20.57 -17.23
CA PHE A 262 18.52 21.25 -17.32
C PHE A 262 18.95 21.97 -16.03
N LEU A 263 18.07 22.07 -15.03
CA LEU A 263 18.40 22.48 -13.67
C LEU A 263 18.71 21.30 -12.73
N SER A 264 18.34 20.08 -13.12
CA SER A 264 18.57 18.89 -12.32
C SER A 264 20.07 18.54 -12.25
N LYS A 265 20.44 17.73 -11.26
CA LYS A 265 21.81 17.22 -11.11
C LYS A 265 22.11 16.01 -12.00
N GLN A 266 21.18 15.61 -12.85
CA GLN A 266 21.41 14.53 -13.78
C GLN A 266 22.50 14.96 -14.76
N HIS A 267 23.43 14.06 -15.02
CA HIS A 267 24.39 14.27 -16.08
C HIS A 267 23.66 14.02 -17.38
N PHE A 268 23.47 15.07 -18.17
CA PHE A 268 23.02 14.92 -19.54
C PHE A 268 24.15 14.29 -20.37
N PRO A 269 23.82 13.57 -21.45
CA PRO A 269 24.83 13.07 -22.38
C PRO A 269 25.74 14.19 -22.91
N GLU A 270 27.05 13.94 -22.94
CA GLU A 270 28.06 14.94 -23.35
C GLU A 270 27.92 15.36 -24.82
N ASP A 271 27.29 14.52 -25.64
CA ASP A 271 27.04 14.73 -27.06
C ASP A 271 25.82 15.62 -27.34
N TRP A 272 25.08 16.03 -26.32
CA TRP A 272 23.95 16.95 -26.50
C TRP A 272 24.41 18.34 -26.92
N ASP A 273 23.87 18.83 -28.04
CA ASP A 273 24.25 20.09 -28.66
C ASP A 273 23.01 20.87 -29.15
N ASN A 274 23.22 21.86 -30.02
CA ASN A 274 22.15 22.67 -30.61
C ASN A 274 21.31 21.93 -31.67
N LYS A 275 21.65 20.69 -32.03
CA LYS A 275 20.88 19.83 -32.94
C LYS A 275 20.03 18.82 -32.20
N THR A 276 20.33 18.56 -30.92
CA THR A 276 19.54 17.67 -30.06
C THR A 276 18.07 18.11 -30.01
N THR A 277 17.19 17.18 -30.33
CA THR A 277 15.76 17.35 -30.45
C THR A 277 15.06 17.14 -29.10
N PHE A 278 13.85 17.69 -28.97
CA PHE A 278 13.05 17.45 -27.77
C PHE A 278 12.69 15.97 -27.59
N LYS A 279 12.56 15.21 -28.69
CA LYS A 279 12.29 13.77 -28.65
C LYS A 279 13.45 13.00 -28.02
N GLU A 280 14.70 13.37 -28.33
CA GLU A 280 15.89 12.76 -27.71
C GLU A 280 15.95 13.06 -26.21
N VAL A 281 15.57 14.28 -25.80
CA VAL A 281 15.47 14.64 -24.38
C VAL A 281 14.43 13.80 -23.65
N LEU A 282 13.24 13.62 -24.23
CA LEU A 282 12.19 12.75 -23.65
C LEU A 282 12.62 11.28 -23.61
N LEU A 283 13.32 10.80 -24.64
CA LEU A 283 13.85 9.44 -24.70
C LEU A 283 14.90 9.20 -23.59
N PHE A 284 15.74 10.18 -23.29
CA PHE A 284 16.69 10.12 -22.18
C PHE A 284 15.98 10.02 -20.81
N LEU A 285 14.92 10.81 -20.58
CA LEU A 285 14.09 10.66 -19.37
C LEU A 285 13.47 9.27 -19.22
N ASN A 286 13.31 8.56 -20.33
CA ASN A 286 12.82 7.19 -20.39
C ASN A 286 13.94 6.15 -20.45
N ASN A 287 15.18 6.49 -20.07
CA ASN A 287 16.35 5.60 -20.09
C ASN A 287 16.69 5.02 -21.47
N GLY A 288 16.36 5.73 -22.56
CA GLY A 288 16.58 5.21 -23.92
C GLY A 288 15.49 4.26 -24.40
N GLU A 289 14.43 4.03 -23.61
CA GLU A 289 13.37 3.07 -23.91
C GLU A 289 12.15 3.77 -24.52
N ASP A 290 12.02 3.67 -25.84
CA ASP A 290 10.98 4.33 -26.63
C ASP A 290 9.56 3.79 -26.41
N TYR A 291 9.45 2.56 -25.88
CA TYR A 291 8.19 1.94 -25.50
C TYR A 291 7.62 2.48 -24.18
N ARG A 292 8.41 3.20 -23.37
CA ARG A 292 7.92 3.82 -22.13
C ARG A 292 7.10 5.07 -22.46
N SER A 293 5.94 5.22 -21.85
CA SER A 293 5.19 6.48 -21.91
C SER A 293 5.92 7.58 -21.15
N ASN A 294 5.99 8.78 -21.73
CA ASN A 294 6.57 9.97 -21.08
C ASN A 294 5.47 10.93 -20.60
N LEU A 295 5.80 11.71 -19.57
CA LEU A 295 4.83 12.59 -18.91
C LEU A 295 4.33 13.70 -19.84
N PHE A 296 5.19 14.23 -20.71
CA PHE A 296 4.83 15.30 -21.63
C PHE A 296 3.72 14.87 -22.60
N ASP A 297 3.93 13.75 -23.30
CA ASP A 297 2.97 13.26 -24.29
C ASP A 297 1.67 12.84 -23.62
N THR A 298 1.74 12.18 -22.47
CA THR A 298 0.53 11.72 -21.76
C THR A 298 -0.31 12.91 -21.27
N LEU A 299 0.32 13.95 -20.73
CA LEU A 299 -0.38 15.19 -20.36
C LEU A 299 -0.96 15.92 -21.58
N CYS A 300 -0.25 15.92 -22.72
CA CYS A 300 -0.77 16.51 -23.96
C CYS A 300 -2.01 15.76 -24.46
N GLN A 301 -2.01 14.42 -24.42
CA GLN A 301 -3.15 13.60 -24.80
C GLN A 301 -4.36 13.84 -23.89
N LEU A 302 -4.15 13.90 -22.57
CA LEU A 302 -5.20 14.23 -21.61
C LEU A 302 -5.75 15.64 -21.81
N PHE A 303 -4.90 16.60 -22.16
CA PHE A 303 -5.33 17.95 -22.50
C PHE A 303 -6.14 18.01 -23.80
N ASP A 304 -5.66 17.37 -24.87
CA ASP A 304 -6.33 17.34 -26.17
C ASP A 304 -7.70 16.64 -26.11
N SER A 305 -7.85 15.67 -25.20
CA SER A 305 -9.11 14.97 -24.95
C SER A 305 -10.07 15.70 -24.00
N GLY A 306 -9.69 16.88 -23.50
CA GLY A 306 -10.53 17.69 -22.60
C GLY A 306 -10.55 17.21 -21.14
N ASN A 307 -9.65 16.29 -20.77
CA ASN A 307 -9.56 15.73 -19.42
C ASN A 307 -8.67 16.56 -18.48
N ILE A 308 -8.11 17.67 -18.96
CA ILE A 308 -7.32 18.61 -18.16
C ILE A 308 -7.99 19.98 -18.11
N LYS A 309 -8.19 20.51 -16.91
CA LYS A 309 -8.48 21.93 -16.69
C LYS A 309 -7.17 22.66 -16.45
N TYR A 310 -6.89 23.61 -17.33
CA TYR A 310 -5.72 24.45 -17.26
C TYR A 310 -6.14 25.92 -17.29
N GLN A 311 -5.74 26.67 -16.28
CA GLN A 311 -5.88 28.12 -16.27
C GLN A 311 -4.51 28.75 -16.50
N GLU A 312 -4.50 29.75 -17.39
CA GLU A 312 -3.28 30.47 -17.69
C GLU A 312 -2.96 31.41 -16.53
N HIS A 313 -2.16 30.93 -15.57
CA HIS A 313 -1.73 31.75 -14.45
C HIS A 313 -0.68 32.77 -14.93
N GLU A 314 -0.94 34.06 -14.68
CA GLU A 314 0.11 35.05 -14.55
C GLU A 314 0.88 34.73 -13.26
N LEU A 315 2.21 34.78 -13.32
CA LEU A 315 3.12 34.53 -12.19
C LEU A 315 2.92 35.62 -11.11
N ALA A 316 1.78 35.65 -10.44
CA ALA A 316 1.48 36.64 -9.42
C ALA A 316 1.98 36.16 -8.05
N GLY A 317 3.07 36.76 -7.59
CA GLY A 317 3.50 36.69 -6.19
C GLY A 317 4.32 35.46 -5.77
N MET A 318 4.88 34.69 -6.69
CA MET A 318 5.75 33.58 -6.31
C MET A 318 7.05 34.07 -5.66
N ARG A 319 7.43 33.42 -4.56
CA ARG A 319 8.71 33.64 -3.88
C ARG A 319 9.84 33.48 -4.90
N ARG A 320 10.76 34.43 -4.93
CA ARG A 320 11.97 34.35 -5.77
C ARG A 320 12.63 32.97 -5.62
N GLY A 321 12.92 32.31 -6.74
CA GLY A 321 13.42 30.93 -6.78
C GLY A 321 12.37 29.83 -6.66
N TYR A 322 11.07 30.12 -6.76
CA TYR A 322 9.99 29.11 -6.79
C TYR A 322 9.12 29.30 -8.03
N TYR A 323 9.00 28.25 -8.83
CA TYR A 323 8.23 28.25 -10.06
C TYR A 323 7.36 27.00 -10.13
N GLU A 324 6.10 27.18 -10.53
CA GLU A 324 5.12 26.09 -10.65
C GLU A 324 4.48 26.05 -12.04
N PHE A 325 4.25 24.83 -12.53
CA PHE A 325 3.28 24.53 -13.57
C PHE A 325 2.19 23.68 -12.92
N LYS A 326 0.93 24.10 -13.04
CA LYS A 326 -0.20 23.38 -12.44
C LYS A 326 -1.34 23.15 -13.42
N CYS A 327 -2.01 22.01 -13.25
CA CYS A 327 -3.23 21.68 -13.97
C CYS A 327 -4.07 20.69 -13.16
N ASP A 328 -5.39 20.72 -13.35
CA ASP A 328 -6.28 19.73 -12.75
C ASP A 328 -6.59 18.62 -13.76
N ILE A 329 -6.40 17.36 -13.36
CA ILE A 329 -6.57 16.18 -14.21
C ILE A 329 -7.79 15.40 -13.74
N GLN A 330 -8.67 15.03 -14.66
CA GLN A 330 -9.85 14.24 -14.35
C GLN A 330 -9.46 12.85 -13.87
N ILE A 331 -9.94 12.43 -12.69
CA ILE A 331 -9.54 11.15 -12.08
C ILE A 331 -9.86 9.97 -13.00
N ASN A 332 -11.06 9.95 -13.60
CA ASN A 332 -11.50 8.84 -14.46
C ASN A 332 -10.75 8.75 -15.80
N ALA A 333 -9.95 9.75 -16.15
CA ALA A 333 -9.10 9.74 -17.33
C ALA A 333 -7.70 9.17 -17.05
N VAL A 334 -7.34 9.00 -15.77
CA VAL A 334 -6.06 8.40 -15.39
C VAL A 334 -6.06 6.92 -15.73
N ASN A 335 -5.06 6.52 -16.51
CA ASN A 335 -4.82 5.14 -16.89
C ASN A 335 -3.41 4.71 -16.48
N GLN A 336 -3.09 3.44 -16.75
CA GLN A 336 -1.80 2.86 -16.43
C GLN A 336 -0.64 3.52 -17.20
N GLU A 337 -0.88 4.04 -18.40
CA GLU A 337 0.10 4.81 -19.17
C GLU A 337 0.49 6.11 -18.46
N PHE A 338 -0.49 6.90 -18.02
CA PHE A 338 -0.25 8.13 -17.26
C PHE A 338 0.50 7.87 -15.96
N ILE A 339 0.09 6.85 -15.19
CA ILE A 339 0.75 6.60 -13.90
C ILE A 339 2.17 6.06 -14.08
N ASN A 340 2.44 5.28 -15.14
CA ASN A 340 3.81 4.85 -15.48
C ASN A 340 4.67 6.06 -15.85
N ALA A 341 4.14 6.96 -16.69
CA ALA A 341 4.83 8.18 -17.09
C ALA A 341 5.13 9.09 -15.88
N LEU A 342 4.14 9.29 -15.01
CA LEU A 342 4.27 10.08 -13.79
C LEU A 342 5.25 9.44 -12.79
N TYR A 343 5.20 8.12 -12.61
CA TYR A 343 6.12 7.39 -11.74
C TYR A 343 7.56 7.44 -12.27
N CYS A 344 7.77 7.29 -13.57
CA CYS A 344 9.10 7.43 -14.20
C CYS A 344 9.64 8.85 -14.00
N TYR A 345 8.80 9.85 -14.25
CA TYR A 345 9.16 11.25 -14.05
C TYR A 345 9.46 11.56 -12.57
N TYR A 346 8.63 11.06 -11.66
CA TYR A 346 8.77 11.25 -10.22
C TYR A 346 10.06 10.63 -9.67
N ASN A 347 10.43 9.43 -10.13
CA ASN A 347 11.64 8.75 -9.65
C ASN A 347 12.92 9.16 -10.38
N SER A 348 12.84 10.13 -11.30
CA SER A 348 13.93 10.70 -12.11
C SER A 348 14.67 9.70 -13.02
N ILE A 349 14.87 8.44 -12.61
CA ILE A 349 15.31 7.22 -13.32
C ILE A 349 14.84 6.03 -12.44
N PRO A 350 13.63 5.47 -12.60
CA PRO A 350 13.22 4.32 -11.78
C PRO A 350 14.03 3.07 -12.15
N MET A 351 14.21 2.15 -11.18
CA MET A 351 14.74 0.79 -11.46
C MET A 351 13.88 0.00 -12.46
N VAL A 352 12.61 0.38 -12.62
CA VAL A 352 11.59 -0.33 -13.42
C VAL A 352 10.69 0.64 -14.19
N PRO A 353 10.27 0.31 -15.44
CA PRO A 353 9.48 1.20 -16.30
C PRO A 353 8.05 1.54 -15.86
N TYR A 354 7.57 1.08 -14.70
CA TYR A 354 6.14 1.04 -14.41
C TYR A 354 5.79 1.18 -12.93
N ALA A 355 4.62 1.76 -12.67
CA ALA A 355 4.04 1.87 -11.35
C ALA A 355 3.10 0.69 -11.06
N SER A 356 3.28 0.05 -9.92
CA SER A 356 2.47 -1.08 -9.44
C SER A 356 2.55 -1.13 -7.91
N PHE A 357 1.69 -1.89 -7.24
CA PHE A 357 1.78 -2.00 -5.78
C PHE A 357 3.10 -2.63 -5.34
N GLY A 358 3.66 -3.54 -6.14
CA GLY A 358 4.96 -4.16 -5.94
C GLY A 358 6.14 -3.20 -6.10
N THR A 359 6.11 -2.34 -7.12
CA THR A 359 7.20 -1.38 -7.39
C THR A 359 7.18 -0.19 -6.43
N MET A 360 6.01 0.16 -5.88
CA MET A 360 5.81 1.21 -4.86
C MET A 360 6.19 0.78 -3.43
N LYS A 361 6.95 -0.31 -3.25
CA LYS A 361 7.49 -0.74 -1.95
C LYS A 361 8.67 0.12 -1.47
N HIS A 362 9.38 0.77 -2.40
CA HIS A 362 10.48 1.66 -2.05
C HIS A 362 9.97 3.10 -1.98
N LYS A 363 10.19 3.76 -0.83
CA LYS A 363 9.84 5.17 -0.68
C LYS A 363 10.80 6.05 -1.45
N VAL A 364 10.25 6.82 -2.37
CA VAL A 364 10.98 7.82 -3.14
C VAL A 364 10.43 9.22 -2.86
N SER A 365 11.35 10.18 -2.79
CA SER A 365 11.08 11.60 -2.57
C SER A 365 11.44 12.40 -3.81
N ASN A 366 10.48 13.18 -4.32
CA ASN A 366 10.72 14.17 -5.36
C ASN A 366 9.92 15.44 -5.08
N ALA A 367 10.60 16.46 -4.55
CA ALA A 367 9.99 17.75 -4.21
C ALA A 367 9.54 18.55 -5.46
N GLN A 368 9.93 18.12 -6.66
CA GLN A 368 9.59 18.78 -7.92
C GLN A 368 8.22 18.35 -8.47
N VAL A 369 7.54 17.42 -7.83
CA VAL A 369 6.20 16.96 -8.21
C VAL A 369 5.33 16.97 -6.96
N ASP A 370 4.26 17.75 -7.00
CA ASP A 370 3.24 17.80 -5.96
C ASP A 370 1.88 17.42 -6.56
N ILE A 371 1.08 16.68 -5.81
CA ILE A 371 -0.21 16.20 -6.28
C ILE A 371 -1.23 16.30 -5.14
N ASN A 372 -2.34 16.96 -5.42
CA ASN A 372 -3.38 17.23 -4.44
C ASN A 372 -4.75 16.75 -4.93
N LEU A 373 -5.32 15.77 -4.23
CA LEU A 373 -6.66 15.25 -4.53
C LEU A 373 -7.81 16.15 -4.06
N GLY A 374 -7.58 17.11 -3.17
CA GLY A 374 -8.67 17.94 -2.63
C GLY A 374 -9.67 17.19 -1.74
N ILE A 375 -9.31 16.01 -1.22
CA ILE A 375 -10.13 15.22 -0.28
C ILE A 375 -9.96 15.69 1.17
N SER A 376 -11.02 15.53 1.98
CA SER A 376 -10.93 15.82 3.42
C SER A 376 -10.01 14.83 4.15
N SER A 377 -9.53 15.20 5.34
CA SER A 377 -8.67 14.31 6.13
C SER A 377 -9.36 12.99 6.51
N GLY A 378 -10.66 13.03 6.85
CA GLY A 378 -11.43 11.84 7.19
C GLY A 378 -11.63 10.89 5.99
N GLU A 379 -11.85 11.42 4.79
CA GLU A 379 -11.90 10.62 3.56
C GLU A 379 -10.51 10.08 3.19
N ARG A 380 -9.47 10.90 3.33
CA ARG A 380 -8.09 10.48 3.08
C ARG A 380 -7.70 9.27 3.92
N THR A 381 -8.16 9.19 5.17
CA THR A 381 -7.92 8.04 6.05
C THR A 381 -8.47 6.76 5.43
N ILE A 382 -9.72 6.75 4.97
CA ILE A 382 -10.35 5.55 4.43
C ILE A 382 -9.69 5.13 3.11
N TYR A 383 -9.40 6.07 2.23
CA TYR A 383 -8.73 5.80 0.96
C TYR A 383 -7.32 5.26 1.16
N THR A 384 -6.57 5.82 2.10
CA THR A 384 -5.22 5.35 2.45
C THR A 384 -5.27 3.91 3.00
N PHE A 385 -6.21 3.62 3.90
CA PHE A 385 -6.37 2.26 4.42
C PHE A 385 -6.68 1.26 3.29
N LEU A 386 -7.68 1.58 2.46
CA LEU A 386 -8.12 0.72 1.37
C LEU A 386 -7.04 0.52 0.32
N SER A 387 -6.35 1.59 -0.11
CA SER A 387 -5.29 1.48 -1.11
C SER A 387 -4.11 0.65 -0.61
N ARG A 388 -3.76 0.75 0.67
CA ARG A 388 -2.72 -0.09 1.29
C ARG A 388 -3.16 -1.55 1.39
N LEU A 389 -4.37 -1.81 1.90
CA LEU A 389 -4.88 -3.18 2.08
C LEU A 389 -5.03 -3.90 0.74
N MET A 390 -5.70 -3.28 -0.22
CA MET A 390 -5.90 -3.86 -1.54
C MET A 390 -4.56 -4.01 -2.28
N GLY A 391 -3.65 -3.05 -2.09
CA GLY A 391 -2.31 -3.12 -2.63
C GLY A 391 -1.49 -4.31 -2.14
N VAL A 392 -1.64 -4.70 -0.86
CA VAL A 392 -1.05 -5.94 -0.35
C VAL A 392 -1.61 -7.14 -1.11
N ILE A 393 -2.93 -7.23 -1.25
CA ILE A 393 -3.59 -8.39 -1.90
C ILE A 393 -3.17 -8.51 -3.37
N TRP A 394 -3.27 -7.43 -4.14
CA TRP A 394 -2.86 -7.40 -5.54
C TRP A 394 -1.37 -7.67 -5.73
N GLY A 395 -0.53 -7.08 -4.87
CA GLY A 395 0.91 -7.31 -4.89
C GLY A 395 1.27 -8.78 -4.63
N LYS A 396 0.50 -9.51 -3.81
CA LYS A 396 0.68 -10.96 -3.61
C LYS A 396 0.18 -11.78 -4.79
N GLN A 397 -0.89 -11.36 -5.47
CA GLN A 397 -1.37 -12.03 -6.68
C GLN A 397 -0.35 -11.99 -7.85
N GLY A 398 0.73 -11.22 -7.70
CA GLY A 398 1.84 -11.14 -8.63
C GLY A 398 1.50 -10.26 -9.81
N GLU A 399 2.10 -9.07 -9.87
CA GLU A 399 1.86 -8.09 -10.92
C GLU A 399 2.84 -8.31 -12.09
N ILE A 400 2.32 -8.48 -13.30
CA ILE A 400 3.10 -8.58 -14.55
C ILE A 400 2.80 -7.35 -15.38
N HIS A 401 3.85 -6.58 -15.70
CA HIS A 401 3.72 -5.43 -16.60
C HIS A 401 3.84 -5.85 -18.06
N HIS A 402 2.83 -5.51 -18.85
CA HIS A 402 2.80 -5.63 -20.30
C HIS A 402 3.08 -4.26 -20.93
N ALA A 403 4.36 -4.02 -21.19
CA ALA A 403 4.85 -2.71 -21.65
C ALA A 403 4.21 -2.20 -22.94
N THR A 404 3.96 -3.08 -23.92
CA THR A 404 3.42 -2.71 -25.23
C THR A 404 1.99 -2.15 -25.19
N ILE A 405 1.21 -2.54 -24.20
CA ILE A 405 -0.19 -2.12 -24.04
C ILE A 405 -0.39 -1.29 -22.75
N ASN A 406 0.70 -0.94 -22.07
CA ASN A 406 0.69 -0.26 -20.78
C ASN A 406 -0.32 -0.87 -19.81
N LYS A 407 -0.31 -2.18 -19.59
CA LYS A 407 -1.21 -2.85 -18.64
C LYS A 407 -0.47 -3.65 -17.59
N ILE A 408 -1.12 -3.83 -16.44
CA ILE A 408 -0.70 -4.80 -15.44
C ILE A 408 -1.69 -5.96 -15.45
N ILE A 409 -1.16 -7.17 -15.54
CA ILE A 409 -1.93 -8.39 -15.43
C ILE A 409 -1.49 -9.13 -14.18
N HIS A 410 -2.43 -9.67 -13.43
CA HIS A 410 -2.11 -10.48 -12.27
C HIS A 410 -1.82 -11.92 -12.70
N ASN A 411 -0.66 -12.43 -12.34
CA ASN A 411 -0.25 -13.81 -12.61
C ASN A 411 -1.02 -14.84 -11.76
N ASN A 412 -1.91 -14.38 -10.87
CA ASN A 412 -2.56 -15.18 -9.84
C ASN A 412 -1.55 -16.04 -9.06
N GLN A 413 -0.32 -15.52 -8.88
CA GLN A 413 0.79 -16.18 -8.18
C GLN A 413 0.50 -16.40 -6.70
N PHE A 414 -0.46 -15.67 -6.13
CA PHE A 414 -0.97 -16.01 -4.81
C PHE A 414 -1.77 -17.31 -4.92
N ASP A 415 -1.11 -18.39 -4.56
CA ASP A 415 -1.69 -19.68 -4.18
C ASP A 415 -2.55 -19.58 -2.90
N GLY A 416 -2.44 -18.43 -2.20
CA GLY A 416 -3.07 -18.13 -0.93
C GLY A 416 -4.58 -17.99 -0.97
N LYS A 417 -5.26 -19.03 -0.50
CA LYS A 417 -6.70 -19.03 -0.31
C LYS A 417 -7.14 -18.13 0.84
N THR A 418 -6.26 -17.73 1.77
CA THR A 418 -6.68 -17.04 3.00
C THR A 418 -5.80 -15.83 3.34
N LEU A 419 -6.41 -14.69 3.69
CA LEU A 419 -5.74 -13.54 4.28
C LEU A 419 -6.34 -13.21 5.65
N ILE A 420 -5.54 -13.30 6.72
CA ILE A 420 -5.94 -12.82 8.04
C ILE A 420 -5.61 -11.32 8.15
N ILE A 421 -6.64 -10.49 8.36
CA ILE A 421 -6.50 -9.04 8.52
C ILE A 421 -6.61 -8.69 10.00
N LEU A 422 -5.53 -8.14 10.57
CA LEU A 422 -5.50 -7.63 11.93
C LEU A 422 -5.60 -6.10 11.91
N LEU A 423 -6.64 -5.57 12.54
CA LEU A 423 -6.91 -4.13 12.60
C LEU A 423 -6.79 -3.63 14.04
N ASP A 424 -5.91 -2.67 14.27
CA ASP A 424 -5.73 -2.02 15.57
C ASP A 424 -6.21 -0.57 15.51
N GLU A 425 -7.31 -0.29 16.19
CA GLU A 425 -8.00 1.01 16.18
C GLU A 425 -8.26 1.57 14.77
N PRO A 426 -8.82 0.78 13.82
CA PRO A 426 -8.99 1.19 12.43
C PRO A 426 -9.95 2.39 12.25
N ASP A 427 -10.78 2.67 13.25
CA ASP A 427 -11.81 3.70 13.26
C ASP A 427 -11.34 5.06 13.80
N LEU A 428 -10.18 5.12 14.47
CA LEU A 428 -9.72 6.29 15.24
C LEU A 428 -9.67 7.60 14.44
N GLN A 429 -9.31 7.54 13.15
CA GLN A 429 -9.13 8.71 12.27
C GLN A 429 -10.23 8.85 11.22
N LEU A 430 -11.30 8.05 11.30
CA LEU A 430 -12.42 8.10 10.37
C LEU A 430 -13.44 9.16 10.79
N HIS A 431 -14.08 9.79 9.80
CA HIS A 431 -15.29 10.58 10.05
C HIS A 431 -16.38 9.69 10.68
N PRO A 432 -17.27 10.20 11.56
CA PRO A 432 -18.29 9.37 12.22
C PRO A 432 -19.18 8.57 11.25
N GLU A 433 -19.52 9.14 10.09
CA GLU A 433 -20.26 8.42 9.05
C GLU A 433 -19.48 7.20 8.52
N TRP A 434 -18.17 7.35 8.33
CA TRP A 434 -17.29 6.27 7.90
C TRP A 434 -17.10 5.21 8.98
N GLN A 435 -17.01 5.61 10.26
CA GLN A 435 -16.93 4.65 11.38
C GLN A 435 -18.13 3.71 11.40
N GLN A 436 -19.34 4.24 11.19
CA GLN A 436 -20.58 3.44 11.18
C GLN A 436 -20.64 2.44 10.01
N ARG A 437 -20.05 2.79 8.86
CA ARG A 437 -20.10 1.97 7.64
C ARG A 437 -18.84 1.13 7.40
N PHE A 438 -17.80 1.31 8.20
CA PHE A 438 -16.46 0.79 7.94
C PHE A 438 -16.43 -0.72 7.68
N ILE A 439 -17.01 -1.52 8.59
CA ILE A 439 -17.00 -2.99 8.45
C ILE A 439 -17.81 -3.42 7.22
N SER A 440 -19.04 -2.91 7.05
CA SER A 440 -19.85 -3.27 5.88
C SER A 440 -19.18 -2.90 4.56
N LEU A 441 -18.54 -1.72 4.51
CA LEU A 441 -17.77 -1.28 3.35
C LEU A 441 -16.62 -2.26 3.10
N LEU A 442 -15.79 -2.53 4.10
CA LEU A 442 -14.66 -3.44 3.97
C LEU A 442 -15.07 -4.82 3.46
N LEU A 443 -16.09 -5.45 4.06
CA LEU A 443 -16.54 -6.79 3.66
C LEU A 443 -17.04 -6.82 2.21
N ASN A 444 -17.83 -5.80 1.81
CA ASN A 444 -18.31 -5.69 0.44
C ASN A 444 -17.15 -5.58 -0.56
N LEU A 445 -16.12 -4.81 -0.22
CA LEU A 445 -14.94 -4.63 -1.08
C LEU A 445 -14.10 -5.88 -1.19
N LEU A 446 -13.88 -6.58 -0.08
CA LEU A 446 -13.16 -7.84 -0.08
C LEU A 446 -13.88 -8.90 -0.94
N TYR A 447 -15.21 -8.97 -0.86
CA TYR A 447 -15.99 -9.88 -1.71
C TYR A 447 -15.96 -9.48 -3.19
N LEU A 448 -16.14 -8.18 -3.48
CA LEU A 448 -16.21 -7.67 -4.85
C LEU A 448 -14.91 -7.90 -5.62
N TYR A 449 -13.79 -7.41 -5.06
CA TYR A 449 -12.50 -7.44 -5.76
C TYR A 449 -11.74 -8.76 -5.60
N PHE A 450 -12.03 -9.51 -4.54
CA PHE A 450 -11.29 -10.75 -4.21
C PHE A 450 -12.22 -11.92 -3.88
N PRO A 451 -13.19 -12.28 -4.74
CA PRO A 451 -14.17 -13.34 -4.46
C PRO A 451 -13.55 -14.74 -4.30
N LYS A 452 -12.31 -14.92 -4.75
CA LYS A 452 -11.55 -16.19 -4.66
C LYS A 452 -10.62 -16.26 -3.44
N VAL A 453 -10.48 -15.16 -2.68
CA VAL A 453 -9.66 -15.08 -1.48
C VAL A 453 -10.60 -15.14 -0.28
N ASN A 454 -10.31 -16.00 0.69
CA ASN A 454 -11.00 -16.07 1.96
C ASN A 454 -10.35 -15.12 2.97
N PHE A 455 -11.12 -14.54 3.88
CA PHE A 455 -10.63 -13.61 4.90
C PHE A 455 -10.98 -14.07 6.31
#